data_AF-A0A852T058-F1
#
_entry.id   AF-A0A852T058-F1
#
_cell.length_a   1.000
_cell.length_b   1.000
_cell.length_c   1.000
_cell.angle_alpha   90.00
_cell.angle_beta   90.00
_cell.angle_gamma   90.00
#
_symmetry.space_group_name_H-M   'P 1'
#
loop_
_entity.id
_entity.type
_entity.pdbx_description
1 polymer ?
#
loop_
_entity_poly.entity_id
_entity_poly.type
_entity_poly.pdbx_seq_one_letter_code
_entity_poly.pdbx_strand_id
1 'polypeptide(L)'
;MEHSDILRRLAIHDPGVLSVAFTRDPAETPLSQRDAALVRFAATVATGASSASFSATVDEAISAQLTVPELADALLAITPTVGLPRAVSAAQHLLVALDPDDDLGAPADA
;
A
#
# COMPACT_ATOMS: atom_id res chain seq x y z
N MET A 1 6.47 22.68 5.64
CA MET A 1 7.28 22.15 6.76
C MET A 1 8.49 21.48 6.17
N GLU A 2 9.70 21.81 6.63
CA GLU A 2 10.92 21.20 6.10
C GLU A 2 11.00 19.71 6.44
N HIS A 3 11.60 18.91 5.57
CA HIS A 3 11.67 17.45 5.74
C HIS A 3 12.47 17.05 7.00
N SER A 4 13.51 17.82 7.32
CA SER A 4 14.32 17.66 8.52
C SER A 4 13.51 17.84 9.81
N ASP A 5 12.53 18.76 9.82
CA ASP A 5 11.68 18.99 10.99
C ASP A 5 10.74 17.80 11.24
N ILE A 6 10.22 17.18 10.18
CA ILE A 6 9.37 15.98 10.30
C ILE A 6 10.17 14.84 10.92
N LEU A 7 11.38 14.58 10.40
CA LEU A 7 12.26 13.53 10.91
C LEU A 7 12.65 13.77 12.36
N ARG A 8 12.98 15.02 12.72
CA ARG A 8 13.32 15.40 14.09
C ARG A 8 12.16 15.15 15.05
N ARG A 9 10.94 15.51 14.66
CA ARG A 9 9.73 15.32 15.48
C ARG A 9 9.37 13.85 15.62
N LEU A 10 9.49 13.05 14.55
CA LEU A 10 9.36 11.58 14.62
C LEU A 10 10.36 10.98 15.61
N ALA A 11 11.63 11.41 15.57
CA ALA A 11 12.69 10.88 16.42
C ALA A 11 12.47 11.14 17.92
N ILE A 12 11.70 12.17 18.28
CA ILE A 12 11.33 12.48 19.67
C ILE A 12 9.91 12.02 20.04
N HIS A 13 9.27 11.19 19.20
CA HIS A 13 7.89 10.73 19.39
C HIS A 13 6.87 11.87 19.57
N ASP A 14 7.07 13.01 18.91
CA ASP A 14 6.12 14.12 18.98
C ASP A 14 4.76 13.70 18.37
N PRO A 15 3.68 13.63 19.18
CA PRO A 15 2.38 13.17 18.71
C PRO A 15 1.75 14.08 17.65
N GLY A 16 2.18 15.35 17.57
CA GLY A 16 1.71 16.28 16.56
C GLY A 16 2.16 15.92 15.14
N VAL A 17 3.08 14.96 14.96
CA VAL A 17 3.38 14.39 13.64
C VAL A 17 2.20 13.60 13.08
N LEU A 18 1.40 12.95 13.94
CA LEU A 18 0.23 12.19 13.49
C LEU A 18 -0.79 13.11 12.82
N SER A 19 -1.05 14.29 13.40
CA SER A 19 -1.91 15.29 12.78
C SER A 19 -1.40 15.68 11.40
N VAL A 20 -0.10 15.92 11.25
CA VAL A 20 0.50 16.24 9.95
C VAL A 20 0.35 15.08 8.96
N ALA A 21 0.48 13.83 9.41
CA ALA A 21 0.29 12.67 8.54
C ALA A 21 -1.15 12.53 8.00
N PHE A 22 -2.15 12.92 8.79
CA PHE A 22 -3.56 12.84 8.40
C PHE A 22 -4.08 14.06 7.63
N THR A 23 -3.49 15.24 7.83
CA THR A 23 -3.99 16.51 7.24
C THR A 23 -3.11 17.05 6.12
N ARG A 24 -2.02 16.36 5.77
CA ARG A 24 -1.12 16.80 4.70
C ARG A 24 -1.85 16.70 3.35
N ASP A 25 -1.83 17.79 2.60
CA ASP A 25 -2.32 17.81 1.23
C ASP A 25 -1.42 16.93 0.35
N PRO A 26 -1.96 15.90 -0.33
CA PRO A 26 -1.22 15.09 -1.29
C PRO A 26 -0.51 15.91 -2.38
N ALA A 27 -1.03 17.09 -2.72
CA ALA A 27 -0.45 17.99 -3.72
C ALA A 27 0.80 18.73 -3.23
N GLU A 28 1.01 18.84 -1.91
CA GLU A 28 2.14 19.54 -1.31
C GLU A 28 3.31 18.59 -0.97
N THR A 29 3.23 17.32 -1.37
CA THR A 29 4.25 16.31 -1.04
C THR A 29 5.04 15.88 -2.27
N PRO A 30 6.34 15.54 -2.11
CA PRO A 30 7.14 15.02 -3.21
C PRO A 30 6.75 13.58 -3.60
N LEU A 31 6.00 12.86 -2.76
CA LEU A 31 5.43 11.56 -3.10
C LEU A 31 4.12 11.78 -3.84
N SER A 32 4.01 11.22 -5.03
CA SER A 32 2.72 11.22 -5.73
C SER A 32 1.68 10.44 -4.92
N GLN A 33 0.40 10.72 -5.15
CA GLN A 33 -0.69 9.96 -4.52
C GLN A 33 -0.55 8.45 -4.77
N ARG A 34 -0.09 8.08 -5.97
CA ARG A 34 0.17 6.72 -6.39
C ARG A 34 1.34 6.07 -5.63
N ASP A 35 2.45 6.78 -5.48
CA ASP A 35 3.59 6.29 -4.68
C ASP A 35 3.22 6.14 -3.20
N ALA A 36 2.47 7.10 -2.64
CA ALA A 36 2.02 7.05 -1.26
C ALA A 36 1.06 5.87 -1.01
N ALA A 37 0.19 5.54 -1.97
CA ALA A 37 -0.67 4.36 -1.88
C ALA A 37 0.13 3.06 -1.97
N LEU A 38 1.13 2.98 -2.86
CA LEU A 38 2.01 1.82 -2.98
C LEU A 38 2.84 1.58 -1.71
N VAL A 39 3.38 2.65 -1.10
CA VAL A 39 4.12 2.58 0.17
C VAL A 39 3.22 2.06 1.30
N ARG A 40 1.97 2.55 1.38
CA ARG A 40 1.00 2.08 2.38
C ARG A 40 0.64 0.62 2.17
N PHE A 41 0.40 0.19 0.94
CA PHE A 41 0.19 -1.21 0.60
C PHE A 41 1.34 -2.10 1.10
N ALA A 42 2.59 -1.76 0.77
CA ALA A 42 3.76 -2.50 1.22
C ALA A 42 3.89 -2.54 2.75
N ALA A 43 3.61 -1.42 3.43
CA ALA A 43 3.64 -1.34 4.90
C ALA A 43 2.53 -2.20 5.56
N THR A 44 1.33 -2.21 4.99
CA THR A 44 0.21 -3.06 5.45
C THR A 44 0.57 -4.54 5.34
N VAL A 45 1.21 -4.95 4.23
CA VAL A 45 1.72 -6.32 4.06
C VAL A 45 2.81 -6.65 5.09
N ALA A 46 3.78 -5.75 5.26
CA ALA A 46 4.91 -5.97 6.17
C ALA A 46 4.50 -6.08 7.64
N THR A 47 3.49 -5.30 8.05
CA THR A 47 2.97 -5.29 9.43
C THR A 47 2.02 -6.46 9.72
N GLY A 48 1.58 -7.20 8.70
CA GLY A 48 0.62 -8.30 8.87
C GLY A 48 -0.75 -7.79 9.34
N ALA A 49 -1.21 -6.69 8.75
CA ALA A 49 -2.46 -6.06 9.13
C ALA A 49 -3.67 -6.99 8.96
N SER A 50 -4.75 -6.70 9.68
CA SER A 50 -6.01 -7.46 9.57
C SER A 50 -6.60 -7.43 8.16
N SER A 51 -7.43 -8.42 7.81
CA SER A 51 -8.11 -8.48 6.50
C SER A 51 -8.87 -7.19 6.16
N ALA A 52 -9.50 -6.55 7.14
CA ALA A 52 -10.23 -5.29 6.94
C ALA A 52 -9.28 -4.13 6.61
N SER A 53 -8.13 -4.05 7.28
CA SER A 53 -7.09 -3.06 6.98
C SER A 53 -6.46 -3.29 5.60
N PHE A 54 -6.35 -4.55 5.19
CA PHE A 54 -5.85 -4.91 3.87
C PHE A 54 -6.80 -4.45 2.78
N SER A 55 -8.09 -4.77 2.88
CA SER A 55 -9.12 -4.35 1.91
C SER A 55 -9.12 -2.83 1.73
N ALA A 56 -9.18 -2.07 2.83
CA ALA A 56 -9.17 -0.61 2.77
C ALA A 56 -7.89 -0.05 2.10
N THR A 57 -6.74 -0.71 2.28
CA THR A 57 -5.49 -0.30 1.63
C THR A 57 -5.50 -0.61 0.13
N VAL A 58 -6.11 -1.73 -0.28
CA VAL A 58 -6.25 -2.12 -1.69
C VAL A 58 -7.22 -1.18 -2.42
N ASP A 59 -8.35 -0.85 -1.81
CA ASP A 59 -9.32 0.11 -2.35
C ASP A 59 -8.70 1.49 -2.56
N GLU A 60 -7.87 1.93 -1.60
CA GLU A 60 -7.10 3.16 -1.71
C GLU A 60 -6.06 3.10 -2.84
N ALA A 61 -5.39 1.97 -3.03
CA ALA A 61 -4.45 1.77 -4.12
C ALA A 61 -5.13 1.87 -5.49
N ILE A 62 -6.27 1.19 -5.66
CA ILE A 62 -7.07 1.24 -6.88
C ILE A 62 -7.58 2.67 -7.13
N SER A 63 -8.05 3.37 -6.09
CA SER A 63 -8.45 4.78 -6.17
C SER A 63 -7.30 5.71 -6.58
N ALA A 64 -6.07 5.35 -6.20
CA ALA A 64 -4.83 6.00 -6.64
C ALA A 64 -4.34 5.53 -8.03
N GLN A 65 -5.20 4.83 -8.79
CA GLN A 65 -4.95 4.33 -10.13
C GLN A 65 -3.87 3.23 -10.21
N LEU A 66 -3.56 2.54 -9.11
CA LEU A 66 -2.73 1.33 -9.14
C LEU A 66 -3.52 0.18 -9.75
N THR A 67 -2.86 -0.57 -10.61
CA THR A 67 -3.45 -1.75 -11.28
C THR A 67 -3.09 -3.02 -10.52
N VAL A 68 -3.88 -4.08 -10.71
CA VAL A 68 -3.63 -5.40 -10.11
C VAL A 68 -2.24 -5.95 -10.43
N PRO A 69 -1.74 -5.90 -11.69
CA PRO A 69 -0.38 -6.33 -12.00
C PRO A 69 0.69 -5.59 -11.20
N GLU A 70 0.52 -4.29 -10.98
CA GLU A 70 1.47 -3.47 -10.22
C GLU A 70 1.48 -3.84 -8.73
N LEU A 71 0.30 -4.18 -8.16
CA LEU A 71 0.21 -4.68 -6.78
C LEU A 71 0.83 -6.09 -6.65
N ALA A 72 0.66 -6.95 -7.66
CA ALA A 72 1.30 -8.26 -7.69
C ALA A 72 2.82 -8.16 -7.80
N ASP A 73 3.34 -7.29 -8.69
CA ASP A 73 4.77 -7.01 -8.81
C ASP A 73 5.33 -6.40 -7.52
N ALA A 74 4.57 -5.52 -6.85
CA ALA A 74 4.94 -5.00 -5.55
C ALA A 74 5.06 -6.09 -4.48
N LEU A 75 4.12 -7.06 -4.45
CA LEU A 75 4.21 -8.22 -3.57
C LEU A 75 5.47 -9.05 -3.84
N LEU A 76 5.80 -9.30 -5.11
CA LEU A 76 7.03 -9.98 -5.49
C LEU A 76 8.27 -9.20 -5.03
N ALA A 77 8.27 -7.89 -5.23
CA ALA A 77 9.38 -7.01 -4.85
C ALA A 77 9.64 -7.01 -3.34
N ILE A 78 8.59 -7.06 -2.50
CA ILE A 78 8.74 -7.05 -1.03
C ILE A 78 8.91 -8.46 -0.44
N THR A 79 8.63 -9.53 -1.18
CA THR A 79 8.71 -10.93 -0.70
C THR A 79 10.05 -11.26 -0.03
N PRO A 80 11.23 -10.87 -0.56
CA PRO A 80 12.52 -11.10 0.10
C PRO A 80 12.66 -10.41 1.46
N THR A 81 11.92 -9.31 1.68
CA THR A 81 11.97 -8.50 2.91
C THR A 81 11.01 -9.04 3.97
N VAL A 82 9.78 -9.41 3.57
CA VAL A 82 8.71 -9.80 4.50
C VAL A 82 8.64 -11.31 4.76
N GLY A 83 9.23 -12.10 3.85
CA GLY A 83 9.20 -13.56 3.84
C GLY A 83 7.98 -14.13 3.11
N LEU A 84 8.14 -15.34 2.55
CA LEU A 84 7.11 -16.03 1.78
C LEU A 84 5.76 -16.19 2.51
N PRO A 85 5.69 -16.53 3.82
CA PRO A 85 4.40 -16.66 4.50
C PRO A 85 3.56 -15.38 4.50
N ARG A 86 4.20 -14.21 4.65
CA ARG A 86 3.51 -12.92 4.61
C ARG A 86 3.04 -12.57 3.19
N ALA A 87 3.88 -12.84 2.19
CA ALA A 87 3.52 -12.64 0.79
C ALA A 87 2.32 -13.49 0.37
N VAL A 88 2.28 -14.76 0.78
CA VAL A 88 1.16 -15.67 0.50
C VAL A 88 -0.14 -15.18 1.15
N SER A 89 -0.09 -14.79 2.42
CA SER A 89 -1.27 -14.23 3.11
C SER A 89 -1.78 -12.97 2.42
N ALA A 90 -0.88 -12.06 2.01
CA ALA A 90 -1.26 -10.86 1.28
C ALA A 90 -1.86 -11.17 -0.10
N ALA A 91 -1.31 -12.15 -0.82
CA ALA A 91 -1.86 -12.60 -2.10
C ALA A 91 -3.28 -13.18 -1.93
N GLN A 92 -3.53 -13.96 -0.88
CA GLN A 92 -4.88 -14.47 -0.57
C GLN A 92 -5.87 -13.33 -0.31
N HIS A 93 -5.47 -12.30 0.42
CA HIS A 93 -6.32 -11.14 0.65
C HIS A 93 -6.57 -10.33 -0.63
N LEU A 94 -5.55 -10.15 -1.49
CA LEU A 94 -5.75 -9.51 -2.80
C LEU A 94 -6.75 -10.29 -3.66
N LEU A 95 -6.58 -11.60 -3.77
CA LEU A 95 -7.49 -12.44 -4.57
C LEU A 95 -8.94 -12.36 -4.08
N VAL A 96 -9.17 -12.23 -2.78
CA VAL A 96 -10.51 -12.03 -2.22
C VAL A 96 -11.04 -10.61 -2.48
N ALA A 97 -10.18 -9.60 -2.37
CA ALA A 97 -10.56 -8.20 -2.58
C ALA A 97 -10.89 -7.88 -4.06
N LEU A 98 -10.28 -8.61 -4.99
CA LEU A 98 -10.45 -8.40 -6.43
C LEU A 98 -11.68 -9.11 -7.02
N ASP A 99 -12.40 -9.89 -6.21
CA ASP A 99 -13.49 -10.78 -6.62
C ASP A 99 -13.04 -11.83 -7.69
N PRO A 100 -13.02 -13.14 -7.38
CA PRO A 100 -12.67 -14.16 -8.37
C PRO A 100 -13.61 -14.23 -9.60
N ASP A 101 -14.71 -13.45 -9.62
CA ASP A 101 -15.63 -13.34 -10.74
C ASP A 101 -15.36 -12.13 -11.67
N ASP A 102 -14.43 -11.22 -11.33
CA ASP A 102 -13.98 -10.14 -12.22
C ASP A 102 -12.79 -10.64 -13.07
N ASP A 103 -13.14 -11.42 -14.11
CA ASP A 103 -12.34 -11.80 -15.28
C ASP A 103 -10.81 -11.76 -15.06
N LEU A 104 -10.28 -12.85 -14.50
CA LEU A 104 -8.86 -13.18 -14.61
C LEU A 104 -8.53 -13.40 -16.09
N GLY A 105 -8.37 -12.30 -16.81
CA GLY A 105 -7.97 -12.17 -18.21
C GLY A 105 -8.24 -13.41 -19.06
N ALA A 106 -9.42 -13.43 -19.70
CA ALA A 106 -9.57 -14.16 -20.95
C ALA A 106 -8.30 -13.98 -21.81
N PRO A 107 -7.66 -15.06 -22.29
CA PRO A 107 -6.47 -14.93 -23.11
C PRO A 107 -6.83 -14.11 -24.35
N ALA A 108 -6.14 -12.98 -24.54
CA ALA A 108 -6.13 -12.30 -25.83
C ALA A 108 -5.51 -13.25 -26.86
N ASP A 109 -6.38 -13.77 -27.73
CA ASP A 109 -6.14 -14.49 -28.97
C ASP A 109 -5.52 -15.91 -28.91
N ALA A 110 -6.38 -16.92 -29.11
CA ALA A 110 -6.21 -18.00 -30.10
C ALA A 110 -7.52 -18.79 -30.32
#